data_AF-K0K1K3-F1
#
_entry.id   AF-K0K1K3-F1
#
_cell.length_a   1.000
_cell.length_b   1.000
_cell.length_c   1.000
_cell.angle_alpha   90.00
_cell.angle_beta   90.00
_cell.angle_gamma   90.00
#
_symmetry.space_group_name_H-M   'P 1'
#
loop_
_entity.id
_entity.type
_entity.pdbx_description
1 polymer ?
#
loop_
_entity_poly.entity_id
_entity_poly.type
_entity_poly.pdbx_seq_one_letter_code
_entity_poly.pdbx_strand_id
1 'polypeptide(L)'
;MTEPAERTAPAIPAPPWTKEEFTGLMRELAEAEAPRLFALVEEYGEGQDARVAGYGLAYEDRADVNSVEGGFQLDSHSAERARTLFEISSRSAGVARVHVVWMGEGGAARQS
;
A
#
# COMPACT_ATOMS: atom_id res chain seq x y z
N MET A 1 -58.66 -30.65 -11.88
CA MET A 1 -57.57 -30.68 -12.86
C MET A 1 -56.94 -29.31 -12.79
N THR A 2 -55.87 -29.16 -12.01
CA THR A 2 -55.24 -27.87 -11.74
C THR A 2 -53.84 -27.96 -12.33
N GLU A 3 -53.58 -27.20 -13.39
CA GLU A 3 -52.25 -27.09 -14.00
C GLU A 3 -51.28 -26.49 -12.96
N PRO A 4 -50.09 -27.08 -12.76
CA PRO A 4 -49.07 -26.44 -11.95
C PRO A 4 -48.50 -25.28 -12.76
N ALA A 5 -48.65 -24.06 -12.25
CA ALA A 5 -47.98 -22.89 -12.78
C ALA A 5 -46.45 -23.14 -12.74
N GLU A 6 -45.84 -23.26 -13.92
CA GLU A 6 -44.39 -23.22 -14.06
C GLU A 6 -43.90 -21.90 -13.47
N ARG A 7 -43.34 -22.01 -12.28
CA ARG A 7 -42.68 -20.90 -11.61
C ARG A 7 -41.36 -20.68 -12.34
N THR A 8 -41.39 -19.84 -13.39
CA THR A 8 -40.18 -19.41 -14.10
C THR A 8 -39.22 -18.84 -13.05
N ALA A 9 -38.14 -19.57 -12.77
CA ALA A 9 -37.08 -19.08 -11.90
C ALA A 9 -36.53 -17.78 -12.52
N PRO A 10 -36.25 -16.73 -11.73
CA PRO A 10 -35.69 -15.51 -12.29
C PRO A 10 -34.37 -15.88 -13.00
N ALA A 11 -34.31 -15.58 -14.30
CA ALA A 11 -33.08 -15.72 -15.06
C ALA A 11 -32.05 -14.79 -14.41
N ILE A 12 -30.97 -15.38 -13.87
CA ILE A 12 -29.83 -14.60 -13.41
C ILE A 12 -29.30 -13.89 -14.66
N PRO A 13 -29.34 -12.54 -14.72
CA PRO A 13 -28.86 -11.84 -15.90
C PRO A 13 -27.39 -12.19 -16.09
N ALA A 14 -27.00 -12.37 -17.36
CA ALA A 14 -25.60 -12.52 -17.69
C ALA A 14 -24.82 -11.33 -17.10
N PRO A 15 -23.61 -11.56 -16.56
CA PRO A 15 -22.81 -10.48 -16.01
C PRO A 15 -22.59 -9.40 -17.08
N PRO A 16 -22.54 -8.12 -16.68
CA PRO A 16 -22.46 -6.99 -17.61
C PRO A 16 -21.14 -6.93 -18.40
N TRP A 17 -20.15 -7.74 -18.04
CA TRP A 17 -18.83 -7.76 -18.65
C TRP A 17 -18.36 -9.18 -18.92
N THR A 18 -17.54 -9.32 -19.96
CA THR A 18 -16.68 -10.50 -20.14
C THR A 18 -15.58 -10.53 -19.07
N LYS A 19 -14.96 -11.70 -18.89
CA LYS A 19 -13.88 -11.88 -17.92
C LYS A 19 -12.68 -10.99 -18.26
N GLU A 20 -12.38 -10.84 -19.54
CA GLU A 20 -11.28 -10.06 -20.07
C GLU A 20 -11.49 -8.56 -19.83
N GLU A 21 -12.67 -8.04 -20.14
CA GLU A 21 -13.04 -6.63 -19.88
C GLU A 21 -12.97 -6.31 -18.38
N PHE A 22 -13.50 -7.21 -17.54
CA PHE A 22 -13.46 -7.01 -16.10
C PHE A 22 -12.03 -7.07 -15.53
N THR A 23 -11.17 -7.92 -16.11
CA THR A 23 -9.75 -8.01 -15.73
C THR A 23 -8.99 -6.73 -16.11
N GLY A 24 -9.30 -6.14 -17.27
CA GLY A 24 -8.77 -4.83 -17.68
C GLY A 24 -9.16 -3.72 -16.70
N LEU A 25 -10.45 -3.66 -16.36
CA LEU A 25 -10.97 -2.70 -15.38
C LEU A 25 -10.29 -2.84 -14.00
N MET A 26 -10.10 -4.08 -13.51
CA MET A 26 -9.42 -4.30 -12.24
C MET A 26 -7.97 -3.84 -12.26
N ARG A 27 -7.27 -3.98 -13.39
CA ARG A 27 -5.90 -3.47 -13.55
C ARG A 27 -5.86 -1.95 -13.48
N GLU A 28 -6.71 -1.27 -14.25
CA GLU A 28 -6.77 0.19 -14.27
C GLU A 28 -7.09 0.75 -12.88
N LEU A 29 -8.03 0.14 -12.17
CA LEU A 29 -8.35 0.50 -10.79
C LEU A 29 -7.16 0.31 -9.84
N ALA A 30 -6.46 -0.83 -9.93
CA ALA A 30 -5.30 -1.11 -9.10
C ALA A 30 -4.13 -0.15 -9.37
N GLU A 31 -3.94 0.28 -10.61
CA GLU A 31 -2.92 1.26 -10.99
C GLU A 31 -3.28 2.68 -10.54
N ALA A 32 -4.57 3.06 -10.61
CA ALA A 32 -5.05 4.36 -10.14
C ALA A 32 -4.96 4.53 -8.62
N GLU A 33 -5.23 3.45 -7.87
CA GLU A 33 -5.27 3.43 -6.40
C GLU A 33 -3.93 2.95 -5.79
N ALA A 34 -2.88 2.79 -6.61
CA ALA A 34 -1.62 2.23 -6.17
C ALA A 34 -0.94 3.12 -5.12
N PRO A 35 -0.67 2.61 -3.89
CA PRO A 35 0.03 3.39 -2.89
C PRO A 35 1.49 3.65 -3.30
N ARG A 36 2.03 4.79 -2.86
CA ARG A 36 3.44 5.14 -3.08
C ARG A 36 4.32 4.41 -2.07
N LEU A 37 5.30 3.68 -2.57
CA LEU A 37 6.28 3.00 -1.73
C LEU A 37 7.32 4.00 -1.19
N PHE A 38 7.64 3.88 0.09
CA PHE A 38 8.76 4.58 0.73
C PHE A 38 9.51 3.67 1.69
N ALA A 39 10.70 4.10 2.09
CA ALA A 39 11.51 3.46 3.10
C ALA A 39 11.78 4.42 4.26
N LEU A 40 11.81 3.89 5.48
CA LEU A 40 12.37 4.58 6.64
C LEU A 40 13.83 4.17 6.80
N VAL A 41 14.72 5.15 6.74
CA VAL A 41 16.17 4.95 6.86
C VAL A 41 16.66 5.63 8.14
N GLU A 42 17.26 4.85 9.03
CA GLU A 42 17.92 5.36 10.23
C GLU A 42 19.36 5.72 9.91
N GLU A 43 19.76 6.94 10.27
CA GLU A 43 21.13 7.42 10.22
C GLU A 43 21.78 7.28 11.61
N TYR A 44 22.97 6.68 11.62
CA TYR A 44 23.80 6.47 12.80
C TYR A 44 25.02 7.38 12.75
N GLY A 45 25.23 8.15 13.82
CA GLY A 45 26.20 9.24 13.83
C GLY A 45 25.85 10.36 12.83
N GLU A 46 26.74 11.33 12.64
CA GLU A 46 26.59 12.36 11.61
C GLU A 46 27.10 11.83 10.27
N GLY A 47 26.23 11.16 9.50
CA GLY A 47 26.53 10.62 8.17
C GLY A 47 27.54 9.47 8.14
N GLN A 48 27.70 8.75 9.25
CA GLN A 48 28.71 7.68 9.36
C GLN A 48 28.17 6.33 8.89
N ASP A 49 26.89 6.04 9.16
CA ASP A 49 26.24 4.81 8.75
C ASP A 49 24.72 5.02 8.58
N ALA A 50 24.08 4.16 7.78
CA ALA A 50 22.65 4.19 7.55
C ALA A 50 22.08 2.78 7.32
N ARG A 51 20.91 2.51 7.89
CA ARG A 51 20.19 1.24 7.68
C ARG A 51 18.72 1.46 7.39
N VAL A 52 18.14 0.57 6.59
CA VAL A 52 16.70 0.56 6.36
C VAL A 52 16.00 -0.09 7.56
N ALA A 53 15.22 0.69 8.28
CA ALA A 53 14.45 0.20 9.43
C ALA A 53 13.13 -0.46 8.99
N GLY A 54 12.51 0.05 7.92
CA GLY A 54 11.21 -0.43 7.47
C GLY A 54 10.83 0.10 6.10
N TYR A 55 9.81 -0.51 5.52
CA TYR A 55 9.17 -0.07 4.29
C TYR A 55 7.72 0.32 4.56
N GLY A 56 7.27 1.37 3.89
CA GLY A 56 5.93 1.88 4.02
C GLY A 56 5.21 2.07 2.70
N LEU A 57 3.90 1.90 2.72
CA LEU A 57 2.99 2.21 1.63
C LEU A 57 2.18 3.43 2.03
N ALA A 58 2.30 4.52 1.28
CA ALA A 58 1.48 5.71 1.45
C ALA A 58 0.30 5.67 0.50
N TYR A 59 -0.89 5.53 1.07
CA TYR A 59 -2.17 5.77 0.42
C TYR A 59 -2.51 7.26 0.49
N GLU A 60 -3.61 7.66 -0.15
CA GLU A 60 -4.05 9.06 -0.14
C GLU A 60 -4.34 9.60 1.27
N ASP A 61 -4.87 8.75 2.16
CA ASP A 61 -5.37 9.14 3.49
C ASP A 61 -4.59 8.54 4.67
N ARG A 62 -3.66 7.62 4.39
CA ARG A 62 -2.92 6.88 5.40
C ARG A 62 -1.59 6.35 4.88
N ALA A 63 -0.71 5.98 5.80
CA ALA A 63 0.52 5.28 5.53
C ALA A 63 0.66 4.08 6.46
N ASP A 64 0.97 2.92 5.89
CA ASP A 64 1.22 1.69 6.61
C ASP A 64 2.70 1.35 6.50
N VAL A 65 3.39 1.17 7.63
CA VAL A 65 4.83 0.88 7.69
C VAL A 65 5.09 -0.42 8.43
N ASN A 66 5.93 -1.27 7.85
CA ASN A 66 6.39 -2.51 8.45
C ASN A 66 7.90 -2.51 8.60
N SER A 67 8.37 -2.91 9.78
CA SER A 67 9.79 -3.10 10.08
C SER A 67 10.40 -4.22 9.23
N VAL A 68 11.63 -4.03 8.76
CA VAL A 68 12.41 -5.12 8.15
C VAL A 68 12.75 -6.20 9.18
N GLU A 69 13.15 -5.78 10.38
CA GLU A 69 13.52 -6.70 11.48
C GLU A 69 12.31 -7.22 12.30
N GLY A 70 11.07 -6.96 11.86
CA GLY A 70 9.85 -7.40 12.57
C GLY A 70 9.60 -6.73 13.93
N GLY A 71 10.31 -5.64 14.25
CA GLY A 71 10.26 -4.98 15.56
C GLY A 71 9.13 -3.98 15.74
N PHE A 72 8.49 -3.53 14.65
CA PHE A 72 7.36 -2.60 14.70
C PHE A 72 6.48 -2.68 13.45
N GLN A 73 5.20 -2.34 13.65
CA GLN A 73 4.24 -2.01 12.60
C GLN A 73 3.57 -0.70 13.00
N LEU A 74 3.45 0.22 12.06
CA LEU A 74 2.88 1.55 12.30
C LEU A 74 1.84 1.87 11.24
N ASP A 75 0.64 2.20 11.67
CA ASP A 75 -0.34 2.92 10.87
C ASP A 75 -0.29 4.41 11.20
N SER A 76 -0.48 5.25 10.19
CA SER A 76 -0.55 6.70 10.39
C SER A 76 -1.36 7.38 9.30
N HIS A 77 -1.78 8.61 9.54
CA HIS A 77 -2.46 9.42 8.52
C HIS A 77 -1.52 9.93 7.41
N SER A 78 -0.20 9.87 7.60
CA SER A 78 0.78 10.23 6.56
C SER A 78 2.14 9.59 6.80
N ALA A 79 2.99 9.54 5.77
CA ALA A 79 4.34 9.02 5.87
C ALA A 79 5.22 9.81 6.87
N GLU A 80 5.05 11.13 6.93
CA GLU A 80 5.78 12.01 7.86
C GLU A 80 5.38 11.77 9.31
N ARG A 81 4.09 11.48 9.52
CA ARG A 81 3.56 11.17 10.85
C ARG A 81 3.99 9.76 11.28
N ALA A 82 4.07 8.80 10.35
CA ALA A 82 4.67 7.49 10.59
C ALA A 82 6.16 7.61 10.98
N ARG A 83 6.94 8.45 10.27
CA ARG A 83 8.33 8.77 10.66
C ARG A 83 8.41 9.34 12.07
N THR A 84 7.56 10.33 12.40
CA THR A 84 7.57 10.98 13.73
C THR A 84 7.27 9.98 14.84
N LEU A 85 6.27 9.10 14.63
CA LEU A 85 5.94 8.03 15.58
C LEU A 85 7.10 7.05 15.73
N PHE A 86 7.72 6.66 14.62
CA PHE A 86 8.88 5.79 14.63
C PHE A 86 10.07 6.42 15.38
N GLU A 87 10.38 7.69 15.15
CA GLU A 87 11.44 8.42 15.86
C GLU A 87 11.19 8.49 17.38
N ILE A 88 9.93 8.61 17.82
CA ILE A 88 9.57 8.62 19.24
C ILE A 88 9.75 7.22 19.85
N SER A 89 9.35 6.16 19.15
CA SER A 89 9.45 4.78 19.65
C SER A 89 10.87 4.21 19.55
N SER A 90 11.63 4.56 18.52
CA SER A 90 12.97 4.04 18.20
C SER A 90 14.09 4.88 18.81
N ARG A 91 13.85 5.59 19.92
CA ARG A 91 14.92 6.25 20.71
C ARG A 91 15.84 5.25 21.42
N SER A 92 16.25 4.22 20.70
CA SER A 92 17.36 3.33 20.98
C SER A 92 18.65 4.15 20.87
N ALA A 93 19.56 3.97 21.82
CA ALA A 93 20.80 4.74 21.92
C ALA A 93 21.65 4.58 20.64
N GLY A 94 21.70 5.61 19.79
CA GLY A 94 22.61 5.65 18.62
C GLY A 94 22.02 6.22 17.34
N VAL A 95 20.69 6.27 17.19
CA VAL A 95 20.04 6.86 16.00
C VAL A 95 20.08 8.39 16.10
N ALA A 96 20.74 9.03 15.14
CA ALA A 96 20.83 10.49 15.08
C ALA A 96 19.61 11.10 14.37
N ARG A 97 19.10 10.42 13.33
CA ARG A 97 17.97 10.89 12.52
C ARG A 97 17.30 9.74 11.78
N VAL A 98 15.99 9.89 11.51
CA VAL A 98 15.27 9.01 10.58
C VAL A 98 14.88 9.81 9.35
N HIS A 99 14.98 9.20 8.18
CA HIS A 99 14.65 9.80 6.88
C HIS A 99 13.56 8.99 6.19
N VAL A 100 12.63 9.69 5.53
CA VAL A 100 11.68 9.08 4.59
C VAL A 100 12.27 9.18 3.20
N VAL A 101 12.48 8.03 2.56
CA VAL A 101 13.00 7.95 1.19
C VAL A 101 11.92 7.36 0.29
N TRP A 102 11.39 8.18 -0.62
CA TRP A 102 10.38 7.75 -1.58
C TRP A 102 10.99 6.90 -2.69
N MET A 103 10.44 5.72 -2.93
CA MET A 103 10.97 4.75 -3.88
C MET A 103 10.20 4.85 -5.20
N GLY A 104 10.76 5.63 -6.13
CA GLY A 104 10.30 5.77 -7.51
C GLY A 104 8.92 6.44 -7.67
N GLU A 105 8.86 7.48 -8.50
CA GLU A 105 7.67 7.68 -9.34
C GLU A 105 7.73 6.61 -10.44
N GLY A 106 7.33 5.38 -10.11
CA GLY A 106 7.43 4.21 -10.98
C GLY A 106 6.13 3.84 -11.72
N GLY A 107 5.09 4.66 -11.65
CA GLY A 107 3.98 4.60 -12.59
C GLY A 107 4.42 5.24 -13.91
N ALA A 108 4.53 4.44 -14.96
CA ALA A 108 4.86 4.81 -16.36
C ALA A 108 6.34 4.70 -16.80
N ALA A 109 6.98 3.55 -16.57
CA ALA A 109 7.80 2.99 -17.65
C ALA A 109 6.85 2.32 -18.67
N ARG A 110 6.32 3.12 -19.61
CA ARG A 110 5.86 2.60 -20.90
C ARG A 110 7.01 1.76 -21.48
N GLN A 111 6.83 0.45 -21.56
CA GLN A 111 7.66 -0.38 -22.42
C GLN A 111 6.87 -0.59 -23.70
N SER A 112 7.33 0.07 -24.76
CA SER A 112 6.86 -0.07 -26.14
C SER A 112 7.44 -1.32 -26.79
#